data_AF-A0A7V2MDE0-F1
#
_entry.id   AF-A0A7V2MDE0-F1
#
_cell.length_a   1.000
_cell.length_b   1.000
_cell.length_c   1.000
_cell.angle_alpha   90.00
_cell.angle_beta   90.00
_cell.angle_gamma   90.00
#
_symmetry.space_group_name_H-M   'P 1'
#
loop_
_entity.id
_entity.type
_entity.pdbx_description
1 polymer ?
#
loop_
_entity_poly.entity_id
_entity_poly.type
_entity_poly.pdbx_seq_one_letter_code
_entity_poly.pdbx_strand_id
1 'polypeptide(L)'
;MQPDLRDSDPHRLADTIDLNPSPQRIWGEHEYESILQHQLSVELDVVESTGPVSGPNPTHELPGQAPTSPAITIGQALFDRSTLRQLIAIKDFAKANASHPDSALPHDVAEALYFIAIAAALVQHNETITRLANQNLLAGLRWAASRPWQDARGCGVLQKALQKFVEVAQNQR
;
A
#
# COMPACT_ATOMS: atom_id res chain seq x y z
N MET A 1 -53.02 -2.86 -2.39
CA MET A 1 -52.57 -1.54 -1.92
C MET A 1 -51.26 -1.73 -1.20
N GLN A 2 -50.16 -1.25 -1.78
CA GLN A 2 -48.84 -1.19 -1.15
C GLN A 2 -48.84 -0.09 -0.08
N PRO A 3 -48.17 -0.24 1.08
CA PRO A 3 -47.95 0.87 1.99
C PRO A 3 -46.79 1.75 1.50
N ASP A 4 -47.04 3.05 1.63
CA ASP A 4 -46.28 4.21 1.18
C ASP A 4 -44.95 4.35 1.93
N LEU A 5 -43.84 4.52 1.20
CA LEU A 5 -42.48 4.60 1.73
C LEU A 5 -41.99 6.06 1.83
N ARG A 6 -42.77 6.96 2.42
CA ARG A 6 -42.42 8.40 2.48
C ARG A 6 -42.72 9.07 3.81
N ASP A 7 -42.19 8.51 4.89
CA ASP A 7 -42.01 9.26 6.13
C ASP A 7 -40.68 8.84 6.77
N SER A 8 -39.59 9.45 6.31
CA SER A 8 -38.29 9.34 6.95
C SER A 8 -37.97 10.72 7.52
N ASP A 9 -38.38 10.92 8.76
CA ASP A 9 -38.04 12.08 9.58
C ASP A 9 -36.52 12.30 9.60
N PRO A 10 -36.01 13.43 9.09
CA PRO A 10 -34.57 13.72 9.04
C PRO A 10 -33.93 13.81 10.44
N HIS A 11 -34.74 14.00 11.49
CA HIS A 11 -34.26 14.05 12.87
C HIS A 11 -34.00 12.66 13.47
N ARG A 12 -34.52 11.57 12.89
CA ARG A 12 -34.19 10.20 13.32
C ARG A 12 -32.82 9.74 12.83
N LEU A 13 -32.31 10.35 11.75
CA LEU A 13 -30.93 10.14 11.30
C LEU A 13 -29.93 10.81 12.23
N ALA A 14 -30.28 11.95 12.83
CA ALA A 14 -29.40 12.68 13.73
C ALA A 14 -29.14 11.96 15.06
N ASP A 15 -30.09 11.16 15.55
CA ASP A 15 -29.96 10.38 16.79
C ASP A 15 -29.08 9.12 16.61
N THR A 16 -28.86 8.69 15.35
CA THR A 16 -27.95 7.55 15.04
C THR A 16 -26.48 8.01 14.96
N ILE A 17 -26.23 9.31 15.07
CA ILE A 17 -24.89 9.91 15.05
C ILE A 17 -24.49 10.24 16.49
N ASP A 18 -24.64 9.28 17.41
CA ASP A 18 -23.92 9.33 18.68
C ASP A 18 -22.45 8.97 18.37
N LEU A 19 -21.72 10.00 17.94
CA LEU A 19 -20.28 10.00 17.69
C LEU A 19 -19.52 9.89 19.02
N ASN A 20 -19.62 8.74 19.66
CA ASN A 20 -18.64 8.33 20.65
C ASN A 20 -17.66 7.35 19.99
N PRO A 21 -16.62 7.84 19.28
CA PRO A 21 -15.57 6.95 18.81
C PRO A 21 -14.73 6.55 20.03
N SER A 22 -15.16 5.51 20.72
CA SER A 22 -14.17 4.61 21.31
C SER A 22 -13.22 4.21 20.16
N PRO A 23 -11.88 4.19 20.32
CA PRO A 23 -10.94 3.76 19.28
C PRO A 23 -11.01 2.23 19.06
N GLN A 24 -12.22 1.71 18.93
CA GLN A 24 -12.57 0.34 18.64
C GLN A 24 -12.46 0.17 17.14
N ARG A 25 -11.35 -0.43 16.73
CA ARG A 25 -11.16 -1.24 15.52
C ARG A 25 -12.38 -1.21 14.58
N ILE A 26 -12.43 -0.20 13.71
CA ILE A 26 -13.54 0.06 12.77
C ILE A 26 -13.69 -1.09 11.75
N TRP A 27 -12.60 -1.82 11.50
CA TRP A 27 -12.52 -2.89 10.51
C TRP A 27 -12.15 -4.23 11.16
N GLY A 28 -12.90 -5.27 10.85
CA GLY A 28 -12.58 -6.66 11.19
C GLY A 28 -11.44 -7.22 10.34
N GLU A 29 -10.94 -8.39 10.73
CA GLU A 29 -9.82 -9.07 10.05
C GLU A 29 -10.13 -9.38 8.58
N HIS A 30 -11.34 -9.85 8.28
CA HIS A 30 -11.76 -10.16 6.91
C HIS A 30 -11.88 -8.91 6.03
N GLU A 31 -12.21 -7.76 6.63
CA GLU A 31 -12.27 -6.49 5.90
C GLU A 31 -10.86 -5.99 5.59
N TYR A 32 -9.94 -6.08 6.55
CA TYR A 32 -8.53 -5.78 6.29
C TYR A 32 -7.95 -6.67 5.20
N GLU A 33 -8.24 -7.97 5.23
CA GLU A 33 -7.83 -8.91 4.18
C GLU A 33 -8.41 -8.50 2.82
N SER A 34 -9.71 -8.24 2.76
CA SER A 34 -10.40 -7.86 1.51
C SER A 34 -9.84 -6.57 0.93
N ILE A 35 -9.57 -5.57 1.78
CA ILE A 35 -8.98 -4.30 1.38
C ILE A 35 -7.56 -4.51 0.88
N LEU A 36 -6.73 -5.28 1.60
CA LEU A 36 -5.37 -5.60 1.16
C LEU A 36 -5.39 -6.33 -0.18
N GLN A 37 -6.22 -7.36 -0.34
CA GLN A 37 -6.34 -8.11 -1.59
C GLN A 37 -6.78 -7.20 -2.74
N HIS A 38 -7.76 -6.31 -2.50
CA HIS A 38 -8.16 -5.32 -3.48
C HIS A 38 -6.98 -4.43 -3.90
N GLN A 39 -6.22 -3.88 -2.93
CA GLN A 39 -5.04 -3.06 -3.25
C GLN A 39 -3.99 -3.84 -4.04
N LEU A 40 -3.76 -5.13 -3.74
CA LEU A 40 -2.82 -5.97 -4.50
C LEU A 40 -3.29 -6.22 -5.95
N SER A 41 -4.58 -6.10 -6.23
CA SER A 41 -5.17 -6.23 -7.56
C SER A 41 -5.25 -4.91 -8.33
N VAL A 42 -5.05 -3.76 -7.68
CA VAL A 42 -5.04 -2.45 -8.35
C VAL A 42 -3.84 -2.34 -9.29
N GLU A 43 -4.07 -1.80 -10.48
CA GLU A 43 -3.01 -1.49 -11.45
C GLU A 43 -2.10 -0.38 -10.91
N LEU A 44 -0.80 -0.60 -11.04
CA LEU A 44 0.21 0.34 -10.62
C LEU A 44 0.46 1.33 -11.76
N ASP A 45 -0.09 2.54 -11.62
CA ASP A 45 0.25 3.66 -12.49
C ASP A 45 1.58 4.29 -12.04
N VAL A 46 2.68 3.87 -12.67
CA VAL A 46 3.95 4.58 -12.57
C VAL A 46 4.16 5.32 -13.87
N VAL A 47 4.01 6.64 -13.84
CA VAL A 47 4.44 7.51 -14.94
C VAL A 47 5.95 7.30 -15.11
N GLU A 48 6.35 6.51 -16.10
CA GLU A 48 7.73 6.46 -16.55
C GLU A 48 8.05 7.83 -17.16
N SER A 49 8.61 8.75 -16.38
CA SER A 49 9.19 9.97 -16.94
C SER A 49 10.34 9.59 -17.86
N THR A 50 10.03 9.44 -19.15
CA THR A 50 11.01 9.27 -20.22
C THR A 50 11.65 10.62 -20.51
N GLY A 51 12.75 10.93 -19.81
CA GLY A 51 13.74 11.93 -20.21
C GLY A 51 13.32 13.41 -20.11
N PRO A 52 14.29 14.34 -20.25
CA PRO A 52 14.07 15.76 -20.02
C PRO A 52 13.19 16.36 -21.12
N VAL A 53 12.14 17.08 -20.69
CA VAL A 53 11.35 17.97 -21.54
C VAL A 53 12.25 19.14 -21.95
N SER A 54 13.03 18.94 -23.01
CA SER A 54 13.80 20.02 -23.62
C SER A 54 12.85 20.96 -24.35
N GLY A 55 12.58 22.10 -23.74
CA GLY A 55 12.16 23.33 -24.41
C GLY A 55 10.68 23.71 -24.25
N PRO A 56 10.37 25.01 -24.13
CA PRO A 56 9.00 25.50 -24.15
C PRO A 56 8.52 25.51 -25.60
N ASN A 57 7.66 24.56 -25.98
CA ASN A 57 6.84 24.73 -27.18
C ASN A 57 5.41 24.29 -26.90
N PRO A 58 4.41 25.19 -26.97
CA PRO A 58 3.01 24.82 -26.90
C PRO A 58 2.55 24.42 -28.29
N THR A 59 2.64 23.13 -28.66
CA THR A 59 2.02 22.66 -29.92
C THR A 59 1.67 21.18 -29.87
N HIS A 60 0.36 20.92 -29.93
CA HIS A 60 -0.30 19.67 -30.36
C HIS A 60 0.21 18.36 -29.75
N GLU A 61 -0.52 17.92 -28.74
CA GLU A 61 -0.54 16.54 -28.23
C GLU A 61 -0.94 15.59 -29.37
N LEU A 62 -0.01 14.76 -29.84
CA LEU A 62 -0.31 13.64 -30.74
C LEU A 62 -0.96 12.50 -29.91
N PRO A 63 -2.13 11.98 -30.31
CA PRO A 63 -2.66 10.75 -29.75
C PRO A 63 -1.92 9.57 -30.37
N GLY A 64 -0.98 8.96 -29.63
CA GLY A 64 -0.26 7.80 -30.17
C GLY A 64 0.90 7.21 -29.37
N GLN A 65 1.33 7.78 -28.24
CA GLN A 65 2.26 7.08 -27.35
C GLN A 65 1.47 6.13 -26.45
N ALA A 66 1.30 4.89 -26.93
CA ALA A 66 0.89 3.79 -26.06
C ALA A 66 1.85 3.73 -24.86
N PRO A 67 1.36 3.52 -23.62
CA PRO A 67 2.24 3.24 -22.50
C PRO A 67 3.05 1.98 -22.85
N THR A 68 4.38 2.12 -22.96
CA THR A 68 5.28 1.05 -23.45
C THR A 68 5.55 -0.05 -22.41
N SER A 69 4.91 0.02 -21.26
CA SER A 69 5.03 -0.97 -20.20
C SER A 69 3.66 -1.62 -19.96
N PRO A 70 3.56 -2.96 -19.92
CA PRO A 70 2.30 -3.62 -19.58
C PRO A 70 1.84 -3.14 -18.20
N ALA A 71 0.55 -2.82 -18.07
CA ALA A 71 -0.03 -2.52 -16.76
C ALA A 71 0.23 -3.70 -15.83
N ILE A 72 1.01 -3.46 -14.76
CA ILE A 72 1.24 -4.45 -13.71
C ILE A 72 0.44 -4.06 -12.48
N THR A 73 0.01 -5.03 -11.68
CA THR A 73 -0.65 -4.73 -10.40
C THR A 73 0.36 -4.43 -9.30
N ILE A 74 -0.10 -3.79 -8.21
CA ILE A 74 0.70 -3.63 -6.98
C ILE A 74 1.21 -5.00 -6.50
N GLY A 75 0.37 -6.04 -6.52
CA GLY A 75 0.77 -7.38 -6.13
C GLY A 75 1.88 -7.97 -7.00
N GLN A 76 1.80 -7.80 -8.32
CA GLN A 76 2.87 -8.22 -9.23
C GLN A 76 4.17 -7.46 -8.94
N ALA A 77 4.08 -6.15 -8.73
CA ALA A 77 5.25 -5.34 -8.40
C ALA A 77 5.93 -5.77 -7.08
N LEU A 78 5.15 -6.13 -6.06
CA LEU A 78 5.66 -6.51 -4.74
C LEU A 78 6.23 -7.93 -4.69
N PHE A 79 5.63 -8.88 -5.41
CA PHE A 79 5.95 -10.30 -5.27
C PHE A 79 6.78 -10.87 -6.42
N ASP A 80 6.69 -10.30 -7.61
CA ASP A 80 7.51 -10.63 -8.77
C ASP A 80 8.63 -9.60 -8.95
N ARG A 81 9.50 -9.81 -9.95
CA ARG A 81 10.63 -8.91 -10.17
C ARG A 81 10.15 -7.60 -10.79
N SER A 82 10.21 -6.53 -10.01
CA SER A 82 9.85 -5.17 -10.44
C SER A 82 11.05 -4.23 -10.42
N THR A 83 10.86 -2.98 -10.85
CA THR A 83 11.88 -1.94 -10.75
C THR A 83 11.87 -1.30 -9.36
N LEU A 84 13.02 -0.80 -8.90
CA LEU A 84 13.10 -0.08 -7.63
C LEU A 84 12.17 1.13 -7.59
N ARG A 85 11.97 1.81 -8.73
CA ARG A 85 11.05 2.95 -8.86
C ARG A 85 9.60 2.56 -8.55
N GLN A 86 9.14 1.40 -9.03
CA GLN A 86 7.79 0.90 -8.74
C GLN A 86 7.61 0.62 -7.25
N LEU A 87 8.60 0.01 -6.61
CA LEU A 87 8.57 -0.25 -5.16
C LEU A 87 8.60 1.04 -4.33
N ILE A 88 9.35 2.06 -4.78
CA ILE A 88 9.35 3.39 -4.17
C ILE A 88 7.97 4.04 -4.30
N ALA A 89 7.34 3.98 -5.48
CA ALA A 89 6.01 4.53 -5.71
C ALA A 89 4.96 3.89 -4.78
N ILE A 90 4.97 2.56 -4.64
CA ILE A 90 4.06 1.84 -3.73
C ILE A 90 4.32 2.25 -2.27
N LYS A 91 5.58 2.32 -1.85
CA LYS A 91 5.96 2.76 -0.49
C LYS A 91 5.47 4.18 -0.22
N ASP A 92 5.63 5.10 -1.17
CA ASP A 92 5.23 6.51 -1.00
C ASP A 92 3.71 6.65 -1.00
N PHE A 93 2.99 5.92 -1.86
CA PHE A 93 1.53 5.80 -1.83
C PHE A 93 1.04 5.29 -0.46
N ALA A 94 1.62 4.20 0.03
CA ALA A 94 1.27 3.61 1.31
C ALA A 94 1.50 4.59 2.48
N LYS A 95 2.65 5.28 2.47
CA LYS A 95 2.99 6.29 3.47
C LYS A 95 2.02 7.48 3.46
N ALA A 96 1.65 7.96 2.27
CA ALA A 96 0.71 9.07 2.11
C ALA A 96 -0.66 8.71 2.71
N ASN A 97 -1.16 7.50 2.44
CA ASN A 97 -2.42 7.02 3.00
C ASN A 97 -2.36 6.79 4.51
N ALA A 98 -1.27 6.20 5.02
CA ALA A 98 -1.10 5.97 6.46
C ALA A 98 -1.09 7.27 7.29
N SER A 99 -0.63 8.38 6.68
CA SER A 99 -0.48 9.67 7.36
C SER A 99 -1.70 10.59 7.22
N HIS A 100 -2.71 10.21 6.41
CA HIS A 100 -3.89 11.03 6.15
C HIS A 100 -5.09 10.55 6.97
N PRO A 101 -5.69 11.40 7.83
CA PRO A 101 -6.83 10.99 8.67
C PRO A 101 -8.09 10.64 7.85
N ASP A 102 -8.26 11.26 6.68
CA ASP A 102 -9.36 11.00 5.75
C ASP A 102 -8.99 10.04 4.61
N SER A 103 -7.91 9.26 4.76
CA SER A 103 -7.55 8.26 3.75
C SER A 103 -8.64 7.19 3.66
N ALA A 104 -9.00 6.83 2.43
CA ALA A 104 -9.88 5.69 2.15
C ALA A 104 -9.26 4.35 2.55
N LEU A 105 -7.93 4.30 2.77
CA LEU A 105 -7.22 3.11 3.18
C LEU A 105 -7.04 3.09 4.70
N PRO A 106 -7.47 2.02 5.41
CA PRO A 106 -7.22 1.90 6.83
C PRO A 106 -5.72 1.96 7.15
N HIS A 107 -5.38 2.65 8.24
CA HIS A 107 -3.99 2.89 8.64
C HIS A 107 -3.14 1.61 8.65
N ASP A 108 -3.63 0.54 9.28
CA ASP A 108 -2.93 -0.74 9.37
C ASP A 108 -2.65 -1.38 7.99
N VAL A 109 -3.55 -1.26 7.01
CA VAL A 109 -3.32 -1.80 5.65
C VAL A 109 -2.29 -0.96 4.92
N ALA A 110 -2.38 0.37 5.06
CA ALA A 110 -1.40 1.28 4.51
C ALA A 110 0.01 1.02 5.08
N GLU A 111 0.11 0.82 6.39
CA GLU A 111 1.37 0.51 7.05
C GLU A 111 1.91 -0.88 6.65
N ALA A 112 1.04 -1.89 6.50
CA ALA A 112 1.46 -3.19 5.98
C ALA A 112 2.00 -3.10 4.55
N LEU A 113 1.31 -2.41 3.64
CA LEU A 113 1.78 -2.17 2.27
C LEU A 113 3.13 -1.44 2.25
N TYR A 114 3.33 -0.46 3.14
CA TYR A 114 4.59 0.24 3.29
C TYR A 114 5.74 -0.72 3.62
N PHE A 115 5.56 -1.60 4.60
CA PHE A 115 6.60 -2.56 4.98
C PHE A 115 6.81 -3.67 3.95
N ILE A 116 5.75 -4.12 3.26
CA ILE A 116 5.88 -5.10 2.16
C ILE A 116 6.69 -4.49 1.00
N ALA A 117 6.49 -3.22 0.65
CA ALA A 117 7.27 -2.55 -0.39
C ALA A 117 8.76 -2.43 -0.03
N ILE A 118 9.07 -2.13 1.23
CA ILE A 118 10.46 -2.11 1.71
C ILE A 118 11.07 -3.51 1.70
N ALA A 119 10.32 -4.52 2.16
CA ALA A 119 10.77 -5.91 2.13
C ALA A 119 11.03 -6.40 0.70
N ALA A 120 10.15 -6.06 -0.24
CA ALA A 120 10.32 -6.37 -1.65
C ALA A 120 11.60 -5.72 -2.21
N ALA A 121 11.88 -4.45 -1.90
CA ALA A 121 13.10 -3.80 -2.36
C ALA A 121 14.37 -4.48 -1.82
N LEU A 122 14.35 -4.86 -0.54
CA LEU A 122 15.47 -5.57 0.08
C LEU A 122 15.66 -6.97 -0.51
N VAL A 123 14.57 -7.70 -0.75
CA VAL A 123 14.64 -9.08 -1.26
C VAL A 123 15.04 -9.09 -2.74
N GLN A 124 14.40 -8.26 -3.56
CA GLN A 124 14.57 -8.27 -5.02
C GLN A 124 15.82 -7.52 -5.51
N HIS A 125 16.17 -6.40 -4.86
CA HIS A 125 17.25 -5.49 -5.30
C HIS A 125 18.41 -5.39 -4.32
N ASN A 126 18.26 -5.95 -3.11
CA ASN A 126 19.24 -5.80 -2.03
C ASN A 126 19.47 -4.32 -1.62
N GLU A 127 18.44 -3.49 -1.83
CA GLU A 127 18.46 -2.05 -1.61
C GLU A 127 17.47 -1.65 -0.52
N THR A 128 17.84 -0.65 0.29
CA THR A 128 16.95 -0.10 1.33
C THR A 128 16.34 1.21 0.85
N ILE A 129 15.03 1.23 0.63
CA ILE A 129 14.29 2.41 0.14
C ILE A 129 13.67 3.27 1.25
N THR A 130 14.10 3.04 2.49
CA THR A 130 13.65 3.74 3.69
C THR A 130 14.82 4.33 4.47
N ARG A 131 14.55 5.36 5.28
CA ARG A 131 15.52 5.98 6.21
C ARG A 131 15.31 5.52 7.65
N LEU A 132 14.42 4.54 7.87
CA LEU A 132 14.18 3.97 9.19
C LEU A 132 15.45 3.29 9.73
N ALA A 133 15.73 3.50 11.01
CA ALA A 133 16.77 2.76 11.70
C ALA A 133 16.46 1.26 11.68
N ASN A 134 17.50 0.41 11.64
CA ASN A 134 17.36 -1.04 11.53
C ASN A 134 16.43 -1.64 12.59
N GLN A 135 16.44 -1.13 13.82
CA GLN A 135 15.57 -1.61 14.90
C GLN A 135 14.08 -1.36 14.58
N ASN A 136 13.75 -0.17 14.10
CA ASN A 136 12.38 0.19 13.72
C ASN A 136 11.92 -0.58 12.49
N LEU A 137 12.82 -0.79 11.53
CA LEU A 137 12.52 -1.59 10.35
C LEU A 137 12.25 -3.05 10.72
N LEU A 138 13.08 -3.65 11.58
CA LEU A 138 12.86 -5.02 12.07
C LEU A 138 11.53 -5.15 12.83
N ALA A 139 11.20 -4.18 13.68
CA ALA A 139 9.92 -4.17 14.39
C ALA A 139 8.74 -4.11 13.42
N GLY A 140 8.79 -3.20 12.44
CA GLY A 140 7.75 -3.05 11.42
C GLY A 140 7.58 -4.28 10.52
N LEU A 141 8.67 -4.89 10.07
CA LEU A 141 8.62 -6.13 9.29
C LEU A 141 7.98 -7.29 10.08
N ARG A 142 8.33 -7.44 11.37
CA ARG A 142 7.72 -8.45 12.25
C ARG A 142 6.25 -8.18 12.49
N TRP A 143 5.91 -6.92 12.73
CA TRP A 143 4.53 -6.48 12.93
C TRP A 143 3.68 -6.83 11.71
N ALA A 144 4.11 -6.45 10.50
CA ALA A 144 3.38 -6.72 9.26
C ALA A 144 3.25 -8.23 9.00
N ALA A 145 4.28 -9.02 9.30
CA ALA A 145 4.27 -10.47 9.12
C ALA A 145 3.37 -11.20 10.15
N SER A 146 3.05 -10.54 11.27
CA SER A 146 2.22 -11.10 12.34
C SER A 146 0.73 -10.83 12.17
N ARG A 147 0.34 -10.04 11.16
CA ARG A 147 -1.06 -9.67 10.95
C ARG A 147 -1.86 -10.90 10.47
N PRO A 148 -3.00 -11.23 11.11
CA PRO A 148 -3.76 -12.45 10.77
C PRO A 148 -4.43 -12.38 9.39
N TRP A 149 -4.65 -11.16 8.88
CA TRP A 149 -5.26 -10.86 7.58
C TRP A 149 -4.23 -10.70 6.45
N GLN A 150 -2.96 -10.97 6.72
CA GLN A 150 -1.88 -10.84 5.74
C GLN A 150 -1.88 -12.04 4.77
N ASP A 151 -1.81 -11.76 3.47
CA ASP A 151 -1.70 -12.81 2.44
C ASP A 151 -0.38 -13.59 2.56
N ALA A 152 -0.41 -14.88 2.18
CA ALA A 152 0.73 -15.79 2.24
C ALA A 152 1.96 -15.26 1.47
N ARG A 153 1.77 -14.60 0.32
CA ARG A 153 2.88 -14.01 -0.45
C ARG A 153 3.49 -12.81 0.26
N GLY A 154 2.64 -11.98 0.89
CA GLY A 154 3.05 -10.88 1.76
C GLY A 154 3.88 -11.36 2.94
N CYS A 155 3.39 -12.38 3.65
CA CYS A 155 4.16 -13.04 4.72
C CYS A 155 5.50 -13.59 4.21
N GLY A 156 5.51 -14.24 3.05
CA GLY A 156 6.72 -14.81 2.46
C GLY A 156 7.81 -13.78 2.17
N VAL A 157 7.46 -12.61 1.60
CA VAL A 157 8.46 -11.56 1.32
C VAL A 157 8.97 -10.90 2.59
N LEU A 158 8.10 -10.68 3.58
CA LEU A 158 8.49 -10.11 4.88
C LEU A 158 9.44 -11.04 5.64
N GLN A 159 9.17 -12.35 5.65
CA GLN A 159 10.05 -13.34 6.29
C GLN A 159 11.41 -13.43 5.60
N LYS A 160 11.46 -13.41 4.27
CA LYS A 160 12.73 -13.36 3.51
C LYS A 160 13.54 -12.11 3.85
N ALA A 161 12.88 -10.95 3.98
CA ALA A 161 13.54 -9.71 4.38
C ALA A 161 14.09 -9.80 5.81
N LEU A 162 13.33 -10.38 6.75
CA LEU A 162 13.79 -10.61 8.13
C LEU A 162 15.02 -11.54 8.18
N GLN A 163 15.03 -12.60 7.37
CA GLN A 163 16.17 -13.52 7.30
C GLN A 163 17.43 -12.81 6.79
N LYS A 164 17.33 -12.02 5.72
CA LYS A 164 18.45 -11.22 5.20
C LYS A 164 19.06 -10.30 6.26
N PHE A 165 18.24 -9.69 7.12
CA PHE A 165 18.74 -8.86 8.21
C PHE A 165 19.55 -9.64 9.24
N VAL A 166 19.15 -10.87 9.55
CA VAL A 166 19.88 -11.75 10.47
C VAL A 166 21.23 -12.13 9.86
N GLU A 167 21.27 -12.47 8.57
CA GLU A 167 22.50 -12.83 7.85
C GLU A 167 23.51 -11.67 7.81
N VAL A 168 23.05 -10.46 7.49
CA VAL A 168 23.91 -9.26 7.48
C VAL A 168 24.46 -8.95 8.87
N ALA A 169 23.65 -9.10 9.92
CA ALA A 169 24.11 -8.89 11.29
C ALA A 169 25.12 -9.95 11.78
N GLN A 170 25.06 -11.17 11.23
CA GLN A 170 26.01 -12.23 11.52
C GLN A 170 27.34 -12.05 10.78
N ASN A 171 27.31 -11.54 9.55
CA ASN A 171 28.52 -11.30 8.74
C ASN A 171 29.31 -10.03 9.15
N GLN A 172 28.77 -9.21 10.06
CA GLN A 172 29.44 -8.02 10.60
C GLN A 172 30.05 -8.23 12.00
N ARG A 173 30.06 -9.47 12.49
CA ARG A 173 30.74 -9.90 13.73
C ARG A 173 32.02 -10.66 13.43
#